data_AF-A0A1Y1SAQ7-F1
#
_entry.id   AF-A0A1Y1SAQ7-F1
#
_cell.length_a   1.000
_cell.length_b   1.000
_cell.length_c   1.000
_cell.angle_alpha   90.00
_cell.angle_beta   90.00
_cell.angle_gamma   90.00
#
_symmetry.space_group_name_H-M   'P 1'
#
loop_
_entity.id
_entity.type
_entity.pdbx_description
1 polymer ?
#
loop_
_entity_poly.entity_id
_entity_poly.type
_entity_poly.pdbx_seq_one_letter_code
_entity_poly.pdbx_strand_id
1 'polypeptide(L)'
;MNAVLVALLALNLLVLGVVLWRLAVLSRLNALLDTELKVLRQVPQDQSLDLDELLGRGKRTVIVMDILNPMEVAASQSWFADRFGSVAAPLIRRIVYDQAVKNIHREVAKWGVQAQVTLHRGA
;
A
#
# COMPACT_ATOMS: atom_id res chain seq x y z
N MET A 1 -23.44 -37.60 34.54
CA MET A 1 -23.06 -36.18 34.72
C MET A 1 -21.57 -35.96 34.45
N ASN A 2 -20.67 -36.75 35.04
CA ASN A 2 -19.22 -36.59 34.85
C ASN A 2 -18.72 -36.84 33.42
N ALA A 3 -19.29 -37.82 32.70
CA ALA A 3 -18.88 -38.10 31.32
C ALA A 3 -19.15 -36.92 30.35
N VAL A 4 -20.26 -36.19 30.55
CA VAL A 4 -20.61 -35.02 29.75
C VAL A 4 -19.66 -33.86 30.04
N LEU A 5 -19.30 -33.65 31.32
CA LEU A 5 -18.31 -32.65 31.72
C LEU A 5 -16.93 -32.94 31.12
N VAL A 6 -16.48 -34.20 31.15
CA VAL A 6 -15.20 -34.60 30.55
C VAL A 6 -15.21 -34.41 29.04
N ALA A 7 -16.30 -34.75 28.36
CA ALA A 7 -16.44 -34.56 26.92
C ALA A 7 -16.41 -33.06 26.53
N LEU A 8 -17.11 -32.21 27.29
CA LEU A 8 -17.08 -30.75 27.08
C LEU A 8 -15.68 -30.16 27.33
N LEU A 9 -14.99 -30.64 28.37
CA LEU A 9 -13.64 -30.19 28.68
C LEU A 9 -12.64 -30.57 27.57
N ALA A 10 -12.73 -31.81 27.08
CA ALA A 10 -11.89 -32.31 25.99
C ALA A 10 -12.15 -31.54 24.69
N LEU A 11 -13.41 -31.26 24.36
CA LEU A 11 -13.77 -30.45 23.20
C LEU A 11 -13.23 -29.02 23.31
N ASN A 12 -13.34 -28.40 24.48
CA ASN A 12 -12.85 -27.05 24.71
C ASN A 12 -11.32 -26.97 24.55
N LEU A 13 -10.60 -27.94 25.12
CA LEU A 13 -9.14 -28.07 24.96
C LEU A 13 -8.73 -28.25 23.50
N LEU A 14 -9.49 -29.05 22.74
CA LEU A 14 -9.22 -29.27 21.33
C LEU A 14 -9.42 -27.99 20.51
N VAL A 15 -10.51 -27.25 20.76
CA VAL A 15 -10.77 -25.95 20.11
C VAL A 15 -9.66 -24.95 20.45
N LEU A 16 -9.28 -24.84 21.72
CA LEU A 16 -8.18 -23.97 22.16
C LEU A 16 -6.86 -24.34 21.48
N GLY A 17 -6.54 -25.63 21.39
CA GLY A 17 -5.33 -26.11 20.71
C GLY A 17 -5.30 -25.72 19.23
N VAL A 18 -6.43 -25.90 18.52
CA VAL A 18 -6.54 -25.51 17.11
C VAL A 18 -6.41 -24.00 16.91
N VAL A 19 -7.05 -23.20 17.77
CA VAL A 19 -6.97 -21.73 17.70
C VAL A 19 -5.53 -21.26 17.95
N LEU A 20 -4.86 -21.78 18.98
CA LEU A 20 -3.46 -21.44 19.27
C LEU A 20 -2.53 -21.84 18.13
N TRP A 21 -2.73 -23.02 17.53
CA TRP A 21 -1.94 -23.43 16.38
C TRP A 21 -2.15 -22.51 15.18
N ARG A 22 -3.40 -22.13 14.88
CA ARG A 22 -3.70 -21.16 13.81
C ARG A 22 -3.02 -19.83 14.07
N LEU A 23 -3.11 -19.30 15.28
CA LEU A 23 -2.44 -18.04 15.65
C LEU A 23 -0.91 -18.14 15.54
N ALA A 24 -0.33 -19.29 15.92
CA ALA A 24 1.10 -19.53 15.76
C ALA A 24 1.54 -19.59 14.29
N VAL A 25 0.72 -20.15 13.40
CA VAL A 25 1.02 -20.15 11.95
C VAL A 25 0.89 -18.75 11.37
N LEU A 26 -0.15 -18.01 11.72
CA LEU A 26 -0.35 -16.64 11.25
C LEU A 26 0.76 -15.70 11.72
N SER A 27 1.17 -15.80 12.98
CA SER A 27 2.28 -15.00 13.52
C SER A 27 3.61 -15.29 12.84
N ARG A 28 3.88 -16.55 12.47
CA ARG A 28 5.08 -16.91 11.68
C ARG A 28 5.08 -16.27 10.29
N LEU A 29 3.93 -16.27 9.61
CA LEU A 29 3.79 -15.63 8.29
C LEU A 29 3.99 -14.11 8.38
N ASN A 30 3.41 -13.47 9.40
CA ASN A 30 3.61 -12.05 9.63
C ASN A 30 5.06 -11.70 9.97
N ALA A 31 5.77 -12.55 10.72
CA ALA A 31 7.17 -12.29 11.06
C ALA A 31 8.10 -12.31 9.81
N LEU A 32 7.78 -13.15 8.83
CA LEU A 32 8.50 -13.16 7.54
C LEU A 32 8.24 -11.87 6.75
N LEU A 33 6.98 -11.43 6.70
CA LEU A 33 6.58 -10.17 6.07
C LEU A 33 7.22 -8.95 6.74
N ASP A 34 7.27 -8.92 8.07
CA ASP A 34 7.92 -7.85 8.83
C ASP A 34 9.42 -7.76 8.55
N THR A 35 10.05 -8.90 8.25
CA THR A 35 11.47 -8.95 7.90
C THR A 35 11.70 -8.35 6.52
N GLU A 36 10.87 -8.68 5.52
CA GLU A 36 10.90 -8.06 4.19
C GLU A 36 10.59 -6.56 4.25
N LEU A 37 9.61 -6.15 5.07
CA LEU A 37 9.26 -4.75 5.26
C LEU A 37 10.38 -3.95 5.94
N LYS A 38 11.13 -4.56 6.87
CA LYS A 38 12.30 -3.91 7.48
C LYS A 38 13.41 -3.66 6.46
N VAL A 39 13.64 -4.60 5.55
CA VAL A 39 14.61 -4.43 4.45
C VAL A 39 14.14 -3.34 3.49
N LEU A 40 12.85 -3.30 3.15
CA LEU A 40 12.30 -2.24 2.29
C LEU A 40 12.26 -0.86 2.99
N ARG A 41 12.08 -0.81 4.32
CA ARG A 41 12.19 0.43 5.12
C ARG A 41 13.63 0.93 5.29
N GLN A 42 14.62 0.08 5.08
CA GLN A 42 16.03 0.49 5.06
C GLN A 42 16.44 1.14 3.73
N VAL A 43 15.56 1.14 2.72
CA VAL A 43 15.70 2.07 1.59
C VAL A 43 15.52 3.48 2.17
N PRO A 44 16.53 4.36 2.05
CA PRO A 44 16.45 5.71 2.58
C PRO A 44 15.21 6.42 2.02
N GLN A 45 14.21 6.68 2.86
CA GLN A 45 13.08 7.54 2.49
C GLN A 45 13.52 8.99 2.24
N ASP A 46 14.76 9.31 2.59
CA ASP A 46 15.41 10.61 2.44
C ASP A 46 16.24 10.72 1.15
N GLN A 47 15.99 9.87 0.15
CA GLN A 47 16.41 10.21 -1.20
C GLN A 47 15.46 11.31 -1.72
N SER A 48 15.55 12.49 -1.09
CA SER A 48 15.03 13.72 -1.63
C SER A 48 15.65 13.84 -3.01
N LEU A 49 14.82 13.60 -4.03
CA LEU A 49 15.13 13.92 -5.42
C LEU A 49 15.85 15.27 -5.39
N ASP A 50 17.03 15.39 -5.99
CA ASP A 50 17.76 16.65 -5.96
C ASP A 50 16.97 17.68 -6.78
N LEU A 51 16.01 18.34 -6.11
CA LEU A 51 15.09 19.29 -6.73
C LEU A 51 15.89 20.43 -7.34
N ASP A 52 17.06 20.76 -6.79
CA ASP A 52 17.93 21.81 -7.31
C ASP A 52 18.52 21.43 -8.68
N GLU A 53 18.80 20.15 -8.93
CA GLU A 53 19.22 19.64 -10.23
C GLU A 53 18.07 19.69 -11.28
N LEU A 54 16.83 19.40 -10.85
CA LEU A 54 15.64 19.43 -11.72
C LEU A 54 15.09 20.85 -11.96
N LEU A 55 15.20 21.74 -10.98
CA LEU A 55 14.69 23.11 -11.04
C LEU A 55 15.62 24.04 -11.82
N GLY A 56 16.87 23.63 -12.05
CA GLY A 56 17.83 24.30 -12.92
C GLY A 56 17.98 25.78 -12.61
N ARG A 57 18.69 26.15 -11.52
CA ARG A 57 19.11 27.53 -11.17
C ARG A 57 18.11 28.65 -11.54
N GLY A 58 16.81 28.42 -11.31
CA GLY A 58 15.74 29.36 -11.66
C GLY A 58 14.61 29.35 -10.64
N LYS A 59 13.89 30.47 -10.52
CA LYS A 59 12.74 30.68 -9.61
C LYS A 59 11.49 29.87 -10.02
N ARG A 60 11.63 28.57 -10.27
CA ARG A 60 10.48 27.68 -10.51
C ARG A 60 10.09 27.01 -9.19
N THR A 61 8.83 27.14 -8.82
CA THR A 61 8.24 26.42 -7.69
C THR A 61 7.63 25.13 -8.23
N VAL A 62 8.07 23.98 -7.72
CA VAL A 62 7.53 22.66 -8.07
C VAL A 62 6.77 22.10 -6.87
N ILE A 63 5.60 21.53 -7.15
CA ILE A 63 4.79 20.80 -6.17
C ILE A 63 5.01 19.31 -6.42
N VAL A 64 5.58 18.62 -5.44
CA VAL A 64 5.75 17.16 -5.45
C VAL A 64 4.65 16.53 -4.60
N MET A 65 4.03 15.47 -5.10
CA MET A 65 2.96 14.76 -4.41
C MET A 65 3.23 13.26 -4.43
N ASP A 66 3.31 12.67 -3.24
CA ASP A 66 3.45 11.22 -3.08
C ASP A 66 2.11 10.56 -2.78
N ILE A 67 1.82 9.48 -3.53
CA ILE A 67 0.63 8.65 -3.27
C ILE A 67 1.05 7.50 -2.36
N LEU A 68 0.74 7.63 -1.07
CA LEU A 68 1.17 6.72 -0.02
C LEU A 68 0.55 5.31 -0.13
N ASN A 69 -0.69 5.22 -0.65
CA ASN A 69 -1.39 3.93 -0.81
C ASN A 69 -2.18 3.84 -2.13
N PRO A 70 -1.52 3.52 -3.25
CA PRO A 70 -2.19 3.44 -4.55
C PRO A 70 -3.22 2.29 -4.62
N MET A 71 -3.07 1.25 -3.81
CA MET A 71 -3.98 0.10 -3.82
C MET A 71 -5.34 0.44 -3.22
N GLU A 72 -5.35 1.21 -2.13
CA GLU A 72 -6.57 1.69 -1.49
C GLU A 72 -7.32 2.69 -2.37
N VAL A 73 -6.58 3.56 -3.08
CA VAL A 73 -7.15 4.45 -4.11
C VAL A 73 -7.77 3.66 -5.26
N ALA A 74 -7.14 2.56 -5.70
CA ALA A 74 -7.71 1.70 -6.74
C ALA A 74 -8.97 0.97 -6.26
N ALA A 75 -8.98 0.45 -5.03
CA ALA A 75 -10.11 -0.26 -4.44
C ALA A 75 -11.35 0.63 -4.32
N SER A 76 -11.18 1.90 -3.95
CA SER A 76 -12.28 2.87 -3.86
C SER A 76 -12.85 3.30 -5.23
N GLN A 77 -12.08 3.19 -6.32
CA GLN A 77 -12.49 3.65 -7.66
C GLN A 77 -12.85 2.52 -8.63
N SER A 78 -12.47 1.26 -8.37
CA SER A 78 -12.73 0.16 -9.30
C SER A 78 -13.04 -1.16 -8.59
N TRP A 79 -14.19 -1.74 -8.93
CA TRP A 79 -14.62 -3.10 -8.58
C TRP A 79 -13.60 -4.19 -9.00
N PHE A 80 -12.70 -3.89 -9.94
CA PHE A 80 -11.76 -4.88 -10.50
C PHE A 80 -10.55 -5.14 -9.59
N ALA A 81 -10.26 -4.21 -8.66
CA ALA A 81 -9.15 -4.33 -7.71
C ALA A 81 -9.36 -5.46 -6.69
N ASP A 82 -10.62 -5.79 -6.37
CA ASP A 82 -10.98 -6.76 -5.32
C ASP A 82 -10.72 -8.22 -5.75
N ARG A 83 -10.67 -8.50 -7.06
CA ARG A 83 -10.49 -9.88 -7.59
C ARG A 83 -9.09 -10.22 -8.09
N PHE A 84 -8.25 -9.22 -8.35
CA PHE A 84 -6.91 -9.41 -8.94
C PHE A 84 -5.79 -8.73 -8.15
N GLY A 85 -6.08 -8.25 -6.94
CA GLY A 85 -5.20 -7.38 -6.14
C GLY A 85 -3.81 -7.95 -5.83
N SER A 86 -3.61 -9.28 -5.82
CA SER A 86 -2.32 -9.89 -5.54
C SER A 86 -1.42 -10.10 -6.77
N VAL A 87 -2.00 -10.26 -7.97
CA VAL A 87 -1.23 -10.63 -9.19
C VAL A 87 -0.91 -9.40 -10.05
N ALA A 88 -1.65 -8.30 -9.91
CA ALA A 88 -1.54 -7.13 -10.78
C ALA A 88 -1.01 -5.86 -10.09
N ALA A 89 -0.39 -5.96 -8.91
CA ALA A 89 0.04 -4.79 -8.12
C ALA A 89 0.87 -3.75 -8.91
N PRO A 90 1.86 -4.13 -9.76
CA PRO A 90 2.62 -3.14 -10.55
C PRO A 90 1.77 -2.41 -11.59
N LEU A 91 0.80 -3.11 -12.19
CA LEU A 91 -0.07 -2.56 -13.22
C LEU A 91 -1.12 -1.62 -12.61
N ILE A 92 -1.68 -2.00 -11.46
CA ILE A 92 -2.63 -1.18 -10.70
C ILE A 92 -1.97 0.13 -10.28
N ARG A 93 -0.73 0.08 -9.75
CA ARG A 93 0.06 1.28 -9.43
C ARG A 93 0.16 2.23 -10.62
N ARG A 94 0.53 1.72 -11.80
CA ARG A 94 0.65 2.54 -13.02
C ARG A 94 -0.68 3.22 -13.38
N ILE A 95 -1.78 2.48 -13.36
CA ILE A 95 -3.11 3.01 -13.68
C ILE A 95 -3.49 4.13 -12.71
N VAL A 96 -3.24 3.94 -11.42
CA VAL A 96 -3.54 4.95 -10.39
C VAL A 96 -2.72 6.22 -10.60
N TYR A 97 -1.43 6.11 -10.86
CA TYR A 97 -0.58 7.27 -11.14
C TYR A 97 -1.01 8.02 -12.41
N ASP A 98 -1.27 7.31 -13.51
CA ASP A 98 -1.74 7.91 -14.75
C ASP A 98 -3.09 8.62 -14.56
N GLN A 99 -3.98 8.04 -13.76
CA GLN A 99 -5.27 8.63 -13.44
C GLN A 99 -5.14 9.86 -12.52
N ALA A 100 -4.24 9.82 -11.53
CA ALA A 100 -3.96 10.93 -10.64
C ALA A 100 -3.44 12.15 -11.42
N VAL A 101 -2.50 11.95 -12.36
CA VAL A 101 -1.99 13.01 -13.23
C VAL A 101 -3.12 13.66 -14.03
N LYS A 102 -4.00 12.86 -14.64
CA LYS A 102 -5.16 13.36 -15.41
C LYS A 102 -6.13 14.15 -14.53
N ASN A 103 -6.40 13.66 -13.32
CA ASN A 103 -7.30 14.33 -12.39
C ASN A 103 -6.73 15.66 -11.92
N ILE A 104 -5.44 15.71 -11.55
CA ILE A 104 -4.76 16.94 -11.13
C ILE A 104 -4.75 17.95 -12.27
N HIS A 105 -4.36 17.55 -13.49
CA HIS A 105 -4.40 18.46 -14.64
C HIS A 105 -5.81 19.02 -14.85
N ARG A 106 -6.84 18.18 -14.78
CA ARG A 106 -8.23 18.64 -14.97
C ARG A 106 -8.65 19.61 -13.87
N GLU A 107 -8.32 19.31 -12.61
CA GLU A 107 -8.73 20.12 -11.47
C GLU A 107 -8.03 21.48 -11.50
N VAL A 108 -6.72 21.52 -11.72
CA VAL A 108 -5.92 22.74 -11.79
C VAL A 108 -6.37 23.65 -12.94
N ALA A 109 -6.77 23.05 -14.08
CA ALA A 109 -7.35 23.81 -15.20
C ALA A 109 -8.68 24.48 -14.84
N LYS A 110 -9.51 23.90 -13.97
CA LYS A 110 -10.76 24.55 -13.50
C LYS A 110 -10.49 25.81 -12.69
N TRP A 111 -9.36 25.86 -11.99
CA TRP A 111 -8.89 27.02 -11.24
C TRP A 111 -8.19 28.06 -12.14
N GLY A 112 -8.21 27.87 -13.46
CA GLY A 112 -7.59 28.80 -14.42
C GLY A 112 -6.06 28.72 -14.47
N VAL A 113 -5.46 27.73 -13.84
CA VAL A 113 -4.00 27.57 -13.77
C VAL A 113 -3.52 26.68 -14.93
N GLN A 114 -2.58 27.19 -15.74
CA GLN A 114 -1.86 26.39 -16.73
C GLN A 114 -0.71 25.67 -16.04
N ALA A 115 -0.87 24.37 -15.77
CA ALA A 115 0.14 23.55 -15.10
C ALA A 115 0.62 22.42 -16.01
N GLN A 116 1.95 22.25 -16.08
CA GLN A 116 2.56 21.06 -16.66
C GLN A 116 2.68 20.00 -15.56
N VAL A 117 1.86 18.94 -15.66
CA VAL A 117 1.88 17.82 -14.70
C VAL A 117 2.64 16.66 -15.34
N THR A 118 3.74 16.24 -14.72
CA THR A 118 4.60 15.16 -15.21
C THR A 118 4.85 14.15 -14.11
N LEU A 119 4.92 12.86 -14.47
CA LEU A 119 5.21 11.79 -13.54
C LEU A 119 6.72 11.59 -13.48
N HIS A 120 7.31 11.79 -12.30
CA HIS A 120 8.70 11.45 -12.03
C HIS A 120 8.74 10.16 -11.22
N ARG A 121 9.59 9.20 -11.63
CA ARG A 121 9.86 7.99 -10.86
C ARG A 121 11.08 8.27 -9.99
N GLY A 122 10.89 8.29 -8.66
CA GLY A 122 12.01 8.29 -7.72
C GLY A 122 12.90 7.07 -7.96
N ALA A 123 14.21 7.27 -7.87
CA ALA A 123 15.20 6.21 -7.99
C ALA A 123 15.23 5.32 -6.73
#